data_AF-A0A542DPB8-F1
#
_entry.id   AF-A0A542DPB8-F1
#
_cell.length_a   1.000
_cell.length_b   1.000
_cell.length_c   1.000
_cell.angle_alpha   90.00
_cell.angle_beta   90.00
_cell.angle_gamma   90.00
#
_symmetry.space_group_name_H-M   'P 1'
#
loop_
_entity.id
_entity.type
_entity.pdbx_description
1 polymer ?
#
loop_
_entity_poly.entity_id
_entity_poly.type
_entity_poly.pdbx_seq_one_letter_code
_entity_poly.pdbx_strand_id
1 'polypeptide(L)'
;MRGVQVAVAGTLLALLAGCGSEAGPTPERPAPDPGPGALRVKLEALAVDQCYLAPTEQDPPGCEKYVTQLGSIPGAAEKYAGEAHPDLAEHGRELERGIQDYRAHACYTAGGADEPECPKALADMATALHEVQRSLGDLLGAGTTAG
;
A
#
# COMPACT_ATOMS: atom_id res chain seq x y z
N MET A 1 18.68 -55.61 36.77
CA MET A 1 19.47 -54.38 36.65
C MET A 1 20.08 -54.33 35.26
N ARG A 2 19.79 -53.26 34.50
CA ARG A 2 20.43 -52.80 33.24
C ARG A 2 20.76 -53.89 32.20
N GLY A 3 19.79 -54.19 31.33
CA GLY A 3 20.02 -54.92 30.09
C GLY A 3 20.74 -54.04 29.06
N VAL A 4 21.90 -54.52 28.61
CA VAL A 4 22.73 -53.90 27.57
C VAL A 4 22.09 -54.20 26.21
N GLN A 5 21.80 -53.16 25.43
CA GLN A 5 21.20 -53.29 24.10
C GLN A 5 22.23 -53.80 23.09
N VAL A 6 21.86 -54.89 22.41
CA VAL A 6 22.55 -55.45 21.26
C VAL A 6 22.13 -54.64 20.02
N ALA A 7 23.03 -53.80 19.51
CA ALA A 7 22.84 -53.14 18.22
C ALA A 7 23.58 -53.95 17.14
N VAL A 8 22.83 -54.75 16.38
CA VAL A 8 23.30 -55.42 15.16
C VAL A 8 22.90 -54.57 13.96
N ALA A 9 23.85 -54.48 13.02
CA ALA A 9 23.86 -53.70 11.80
C ALA A 9 22.69 -53.94 10.84
N GLY A 10 22.40 -52.95 10.00
CA GLY A 10 21.51 -53.07 8.84
C GLY A 10 21.68 -51.89 7.88
N THR A 11 22.53 -52.06 6.88
CA THR A 11 22.76 -51.15 5.76
C THR A 11 21.61 -51.21 4.74
N LEU A 12 21.45 -50.13 3.96
CA LEU A 12 20.73 -49.99 2.68
C LEU A 12 19.22 -49.72 2.73
N LEU A 13 18.83 -48.51 2.31
CA LEU A 13 17.87 -48.27 1.22
C LEU A 13 17.89 -46.77 0.86
N ALA A 14 18.77 -46.43 -0.08
CA ALA A 14 18.48 -45.35 -1.01
C ALA A 14 17.29 -45.78 -1.85
N LEU A 15 16.25 -44.93 -1.97
CA LEU A 15 15.41 -44.73 -3.16
C LEU A 15 14.10 -43.99 -2.79
N LEU A 16 13.79 -42.97 -3.63
CA LEU A 16 12.45 -42.47 -3.99
C LEU A 16 11.78 -41.44 -3.08
N ALA A 17 11.94 -40.16 -3.42
CA ALA A 17 10.87 -39.36 -4.06
C ALA A 17 11.27 -37.88 -4.06
N GLY A 18 11.72 -37.37 -5.20
CA GLY A 18 11.72 -35.93 -5.45
C GLY A 18 10.27 -35.45 -5.47
N CYS A 19 9.86 -34.69 -4.46
CA CYS A 19 8.57 -34.01 -4.47
C CYS A 19 8.69 -32.75 -5.32
N GLY A 20 8.23 -32.87 -6.57
CA GLY A 20 7.60 -31.80 -7.35
C GLY A 20 8.40 -30.51 -7.50
N SER A 21 9.22 -30.44 -8.54
CA SER A 21 9.34 -29.19 -9.30
C SER A 21 8.05 -29.00 -10.09
N GLU A 22 6.94 -28.75 -9.39
CA GLU A 22 5.74 -28.21 -10.01
C GLU A 22 6.13 -26.80 -10.44
N ALA A 23 6.48 -26.63 -11.72
CA ALA A 23 6.49 -25.32 -12.33
C ALA A 23 5.06 -24.79 -12.18
N GLY A 24 4.83 -24.01 -11.12
CA GLY A 24 3.55 -23.36 -10.88
C GLY A 24 3.11 -22.63 -12.15
N PRO A 25 1.79 -22.42 -12.33
CA PRO A 25 1.27 -21.76 -13.52
C PRO A 25 2.11 -20.52 -13.79
N THR A 26 2.66 -20.45 -15.01
CA THR A 26 3.43 -19.29 -15.45
C THR A 26 2.60 -18.05 -15.11
N PRO A 27 3.15 -17.07 -14.37
CA PRO A 27 2.38 -15.89 -14.00
C PRO A 27 1.76 -15.34 -15.27
N GLU A 28 0.43 -15.29 -15.30
CA GLU A 28 -0.27 -14.62 -16.39
C GLU A 28 0.29 -13.19 -16.48
N ARG A 29 0.41 -12.69 -17.72
CA ARG A 29 0.95 -11.34 -17.97
C ARG A 29 0.32 -10.36 -16.97
N PRO A 30 1.10 -9.41 -16.40
CA PRO A 30 0.57 -8.40 -15.52
C PRO A 30 -0.71 -7.80 -16.12
N ALA A 31 -1.74 -7.67 -15.29
CA ALA A 31 -2.99 -7.05 -15.72
C ALA A 31 -2.69 -5.71 -16.41
N PRO A 32 -3.41 -5.37 -17.50
CA PRO A 32 -3.23 -4.09 -18.17
C PRO A 32 -3.30 -2.93 -17.18
N ASP A 33 -2.48 -1.91 -17.43
CA ASP A 33 -2.49 -0.68 -16.64
C ASP A 33 -3.88 -0.04 -16.67
N PRO A 34 -4.56 0.14 -15.52
CA PRO A 34 -5.90 0.71 -15.50
C PRO A 34 -5.92 2.22 -15.83
N GLY A 35 -4.76 2.87 -15.85
CA GLY A 35 -4.59 4.25 -16.29
C GLY A 35 -5.04 5.31 -15.27
N PRO A 36 -4.81 6.61 -15.57
CA PRO A 36 -5.08 7.72 -14.64
C PRO A 36 -6.57 7.91 -14.33
N GLY A 37 -7.46 7.55 -15.27
CA GLY A 37 -8.91 7.62 -15.04
C GLY A 37 -9.40 6.70 -13.93
N ALA A 38 -8.82 5.49 -13.81
CA ALA A 38 -9.14 4.57 -12.72
C ALA A 38 -8.62 5.06 -11.37
N LEU A 39 -7.45 5.74 -11.35
CA LEU A 39 -6.94 6.39 -10.15
C LEU A 39 -7.90 7.48 -9.67
N ARG A 40 -8.46 8.29 -10.58
CA ARG A 40 -9.45 9.31 -10.21
C ARG A 40 -10.66 8.70 -9.50
N VAL A 41 -11.23 7.62 -10.04
CA VAL A 41 -12.36 6.91 -9.40
C VAL A 41 -11.99 6.39 -8.01
N LYS A 42 -10.79 5.82 -7.86
CA LYS A 42 -10.30 5.38 -6.54
C LYS A 42 -10.20 6.54 -5.56
N LEU A 43 -9.68 7.68 -5.98
CA LEU A 43 -9.55 8.86 -5.12
C LEU A 43 -10.91 9.42 -4.71
N GLU A 44 -11.86 9.52 -5.64
CA GLU A 44 -13.25 9.93 -5.34
C GLU A 44 -13.90 9.02 -4.30
N ALA A 45 -13.66 7.71 -4.38
CA ALA A 45 -14.19 6.74 -3.42
C ALA A 45 -13.53 6.85 -2.03
N LEU A 46 -12.28 7.32 -1.93
CA LEU A 46 -11.56 7.49 -0.67
C LEU A 46 -11.83 8.85 -0.02
N ALA A 47 -12.15 9.87 -0.82
CA ALA A 47 -12.44 11.23 -0.35
C ALA A 47 -13.80 11.39 0.36
N VAL A 48 -14.55 10.31 0.54
CA VAL A 48 -15.78 10.28 1.35
C VAL A 48 -15.58 9.61 2.71
N ASP A 49 -14.38 9.10 2.98
CA ASP A 49 -14.04 8.49 4.26
C ASP A 49 -13.95 9.56 5.37
N GLN A 50 -14.37 9.24 6.59
CA GLN A 50 -14.30 10.19 7.71
C GLN A 50 -12.85 10.51 8.10
N CYS A 51 -11.92 9.58 7.88
CA CYS A 51 -10.48 9.79 8.05
C CYS A 51 -9.89 10.75 7.01
N TYR A 52 -10.59 11.01 5.92
CA TYR A 52 -10.28 12.08 4.98
C TYR A 52 -11.01 13.39 5.33
N LEU A 53 -12.30 13.32 5.65
CA LEU A 53 -13.16 14.50 5.84
C LEU A 53 -12.89 15.26 7.15
N ALA A 54 -12.59 14.53 8.23
CA ALA A 54 -12.38 15.09 9.56
C ALA A 54 -11.20 14.39 10.27
N PRO A 55 -9.98 14.41 9.69
CA PRO A 55 -8.83 13.61 10.14
C PRO A 55 -8.42 13.90 11.59
N THR A 56 -8.55 15.14 12.05
CA THR A 56 -8.18 15.55 13.41
C THR A 56 -9.23 15.21 14.47
N GLU A 57 -10.41 14.76 14.04
CA GLU A 57 -11.51 14.35 14.93
C GLU A 57 -11.61 12.83 15.04
N GLN A 58 -10.81 12.08 14.27
CA GLN A 58 -10.82 10.62 14.29
C GLN A 58 -9.92 10.05 15.38
N ASP A 59 -10.29 8.86 15.86
CA ASP A 59 -9.39 7.99 16.61
C ASP A 59 -8.40 7.32 15.62
N PRO A 60 -7.08 7.56 15.74
CA PRO A 60 -6.12 7.11 14.74
C PRO A 60 -6.18 5.61 14.42
N PRO A 61 -6.27 4.68 15.38
CA PRO A 61 -6.44 3.25 15.10
C PRO A 61 -7.64 2.92 14.21
N GLY A 62 -8.74 3.68 14.33
CA GLY A 62 -9.93 3.54 13.49
C GLY A 62 -9.66 3.82 12.00
N CYS A 63 -8.59 4.55 11.68
CA CYS A 63 -8.22 4.94 10.31
C CYS A 63 -7.27 3.97 9.60
N GLU A 64 -6.81 2.89 10.25
CA GLU A 64 -5.83 1.97 9.65
C GLU A 64 -6.27 1.41 8.29
N LYS A 65 -7.56 1.09 8.14
CA LYS A 65 -8.11 0.59 6.87
C LYS A 65 -8.00 1.63 5.77
N TYR A 66 -8.37 2.88 6.05
CA TYR A 66 -8.24 4.00 5.12
C TYR A 66 -6.77 4.18 4.71
N VAL A 67 -5.86 4.26 5.69
CA VAL A 67 -4.41 4.39 5.45
C VAL A 67 -3.86 3.25 4.59
N THR A 68 -4.32 2.02 4.82
CA THR A 68 -3.95 0.85 3.99
C THR A 68 -4.41 1.01 2.54
N GLN A 69 -5.62 1.52 2.32
CA GLN A 69 -6.15 1.76 0.96
C GLN A 69 -5.37 2.84 0.21
N LEU A 70 -4.80 3.82 0.92
CA LEU A 70 -3.95 4.86 0.35
C LEU A 70 -2.62 4.32 -0.20
N GLY A 71 -2.12 3.20 0.32
CA GLY A 71 -0.75 2.73 0.05
C GLY A 71 -0.38 2.46 -1.40
N SER A 72 -1.33 2.34 -2.33
CA SER A 72 -1.02 2.20 -3.76
C SER A 72 -1.02 3.52 -4.54
N ILE A 73 -1.46 4.62 -3.92
CA ILE A 73 -1.70 5.90 -4.58
C ILE A 73 -0.38 6.62 -4.89
N PRO A 74 0.60 6.71 -3.97
CA PRO A 74 1.87 7.38 -4.24
C PRO A 74 2.57 6.87 -5.51
N GLY A 75 2.75 5.55 -5.62
CA GLY A 75 3.37 4.94 -6.80
C GLY A 75 2.56 5.13 -8.08
N ALA A 76 1.23 5.18 -8.01
CA ALA A 76 0.40 5.48 -9.16
C ALA A 76 0.51 6.96 -9.58
N ALA A 77 0.56 7.89 -8.63
CA ALA A 77 0.75 9.31 -8.88
C ALA A 77 2.10 9.57 -9.56
N GLU A 78 3.19 9.01 -9.03
CA GLU A 78 4.52 9.10 -9.64
C GLU A 78 4.56 8.52 -11.06
N LYS A 79 3.94 7.35 -11.25
CA LYS A 79 3.86 6.69 -12.55
C LYS A 79 3.14 7.54 -13.60
N TYR A 80 1.98 8.11 -13.26
CA TYR A 80 1.19 8.88 -14.22
C TYR A 80 1.66 10.32 -14.39
N ALA A 81 2.40 10.87 -13.43
CA ALA A 81 2.99 12.18 -13.53
C ALA A 81 3.94 12.31 -14.74
N GLY A 82 4.77 11.29 -14.96
CA GLY A 82 5.86 11.37 -15.94
C GLY A 82 6.73 12.60 -15.71
N GLU A 83 7.31 13.14 -16.78
CA GLU A 83 8.09 14.40 -16.72
C GLU A 83 7.21 15.66 -16.83
N ALA A 84 5.98 15.52 -17.33
CA ALA A 84 5.10 16.64 -17.66
C ALA A 84 4.28 17.17 -16.48
N HIS A 85 4.09 16.37 -15.43
CA HIS A 85 3.28 16.73 -14.26
C HIS A 85 4.04 16.48 -12.94
N PRO A 86 5.18 17.16 -12.71
CA PRO A 86 6.02 16.92 -11.52
C PRO A 86 5.26 17.11 -10.19
N ASP A 87 4.28 18.03 -10.16
CA ASP A 87 3.44 18.29 -8.99
C ASP A 87 2.63 17.04 -8.58
N LEU A 88 2.11 16.26 -9.53
CA LEU A 88 1.39 15.01 -9.22
C LEU A 88 2.31 14.00 -8.52
N ALA A 89 3.56 13.89 -8.96
CA ALA A 89 4.53 13.02 -8.31
C ALA A 89 4.92 13.57 -6.92
N GLU A 90 5.04 14.89 -6.77
CA GLU A 90 5.33 15.53 -5.49
C GLU A 90 4.25 15.26 -4.45
N HIS A 91 2.98 15.50 -4.77
CA HIS A 91 1.88 15.21 -3.86
C HIS A 91 1.75 13.71 -3.57
N GLY A 92 2.10 12.85 -4.53
CA GLY A 92 2.25 11.41 -4.28
C GLY A 92 3.27 11.10 -3.19
N ARG A 93 4.45 11.73 -3.22
CA ARG A 93 5.49 11.58 -2.18
C ARG A 93 5.08 12.17 -0.85
N GLU A 94 4.36 13.28 -0.83
CA GLU A 94 3.80 13.86 0.40
C GLU A 94 2.80 12.89 1.05
N LEU A 95 1.94 12.26 0.25
CA LEU A 95 1.02 11.24 0.74
C LEU A 95 1.77 10.03 1.31
N GLU A 96 2.79 9.54 0.61
CA GLU A 96 3.63 8.45 1.12
C GLU A 96 4.29 8.81 2.47
N ARG A 97 4.78 10.04 2.61
CA ARG A 97 5.36 10.52 3.87
C ARG A 97 4.34 10.48 5.01
N GLY A 98 3.13 10.98 4.80
CA GLY A 98 2.07 10.91 5.82
C GLY A 98 1.71 9.47 6.22
N ILE A 99 1.70 8.53 5.26
CA ILE A 99 1.50 7.09 5.54
C ILE A 99 2.66 6.53 6.38
N GLN A 100 3.89 6.92 6.06
CA GLN A 100 5.08 6.48 6.79
C GLN A 100 5.09 7.05 8.21
N ASP A 101 4.75 8.32 8.41
CA ASP A 101 4.67 8.96 9.72
C ASP A 101 3.60 8.27 10.59
N TYR A 102 2.40 8.01 10.05
CA TYR A 102 1.35 7.26 10.74
C TYR A 102 1.84 5.87 11.21
N ARG A 103 2.62 5.18 10.38
CA ARG A 103 3.17 3.85 10.72
C ARG A 103 4.32 3.94 11.72
N ALA A 104 5.20 4.93 11.57
CA ALA A 104 6.38 5.13 12.41
C ALA A 104 5.99 5.43 13.86
N HIS A 105 4.91 6.19 14.05
CA HIS A 105 4.34 6.49 15.36
C HIS A 105 3.36 5.42 15.87
N ALA A 106 3.24 4.28 15.18
CA ALA A 106 2.34 3.19 15.55
C ALA A 106 0.88 3.63 15.79
N CYS A 107 0.41 4.61 15.03
CA CYS A 107 -0.92 5.22 15.17
C CYS A 107 -2.08 4.24 14.98
N TYR A 108 -1.82 3.06 14.40
CA TYR A 108 -2.77 1.96 14.27
C TYR A 108 -2.95 1.15 15.57
N THR A 109 -2.22 1.48 16.63
CA THR A 109 -2.27 0.77 17.91
C THR A 109 -2.85 1.64 19.01
N ALA A 110 -3.48 1.03 20.00
CA ALA A 110 -4.01 1.77 21.16
C ALA A 110 -2.93 2.54 21.93
N GLY A 111 -1.66 2.09 21.90
CA GLY A 111 -0.56 2.78 22.58
C GLY A 111 0.03 3.95 21.79
N GLY A 112 -0.13 3.96 20.46
CA GLY A 112 0.32 5.05 19.60
C GLY A 112 -0.74 6.12 19.35
N ALA A 113 -2.02 5.83 19.63
CA ALA A 113 -3.14 6.74 19.36
C ALA A 113 -3.01 8.12 20.04
N ASP A 114 -2.37 8.17 21.21
CA ASP A 114 -2.18 9.40 22.00
C ASP A 114 -0.96 10.24 21.55
N GLU A 115 -0.15 9.73 20.61
CA GLU A 115 0.98 10.48 20.06
C GLU A 115 0.48 11.69 19.26
N PRO A 116 0.97 12.90 19.53
CA PRO A 116 0.50 14.13 18.87
C PRO A 116 0.73 14.11 17.35
N GLU A 117 1.65 13.28 16.87
CA GLU A 117 1.93 13.10 15.45
C GLU A 117 0.84 12.33 14.71
N CYS A 118 -0.01 11.56 15.39
CA CYS A 118 -1.03 10.74 14.73
C CYS A 118 -2.17 11.56 14.08
N PRO A 119 -2.81 12.51 14.77
CA PRO A 119 -3.77 13.42 14.13
C PRO A 119 -3.14 14.27 13.03
N LYS A 120 -1.86 14.65 13.20
CA LYS A 120 -1.11 15.39 12.19
C LYS A 120 -0.88 14.54 10.92
N ALA A 121 -0.44 13.29 11.07
CA ALA A 121 -0.22 12.39 9.94
C ALA A 121 -1.53 12.15 9.16
N LEU A 122 -2.67 12.00 9.84
CA LEU A 122 -3.98 11.91 9.19
C LEU A 122 -4.34 13.18 8.41
N ALA A 123 -4.11 14.36 8.99
CA ALA A 123 -4.37 15.64 8.32
C ALA A 123 -3.45 15.87 7.10
N ASP A 124 -2.17 15.52 7.23
CA ASP A 124 -1.20 15.60 6.14
C ASP A 124 -1.58 14.65 4.99
N MET A 125 -2.01 13.41 5.31
CA MET A 125 -2.51 12.46 4.31
C MET A 125 -3.77 12.98 3.59
N ALA A 126 -4.72 13.56 4.31
CA ALA A 126 -5.93 14.13 3.70
C ALA A 126 -5.60 15.30 2.75
N THR A 127 -4.69 16.18 3.18
CA THR A 127 -4.21 17.32 2.37
C THR A 127 -3.50 16.82 1.11
N ALA A 128 -2.54 15.90 1.25
CA ALA A 128 -1.81 15.35 0.11
C ALA A 128 -2.75 14.59 -0.86
N LEU A 129 -3.74 13.85 -0.33
CA LEU A 129 -4.72 13.16 -1.17
C LEU A 129 -5.56 14.14 -2.00
N HIS A 130 -5.94 15.27 -1.39
CA HIS A 130 -6.66 16.34 -2.08
C HIS A 130 -5.82 16.94 -3.22
N GLU A 131 -4.54 17.19 -2.99
CA GLU A 131 -3.67 17.73 -4.03
C GLU A 131 -3.37 16.70 -5.14
N VAL A 132 -3.25 15.42 -4.80
CA VAL A 132 -3.20 14.34 -5.82
C VAL A 132 -4.48 14.35 -6.68
N GLN A 133 -5.66 14.51 -6.07
CA GLN A 133 -6.93 14.62 -6.81
C GLN A 133 -6.94 15.81 -7.77
N ARG A 134 -6.51 16.98 -7.28
CA ARG A 134 -6.47 18.22 -8.05
C ARG A 134 -5.54 18.09 -9.26
N SER A 135 -4.30 17.70 -9.03
CA SER A 135 -3.27 17.56 -10.07
C SER A 135 -3.60 16.44 -11.08
N LEU A 136 -4.24 15.36 -10.64
CA LEU A 136 -4.75 14.34 -11.55
C LEU A 136 -5.92 14.86 -12.41
N GLY A 137 -6.79 15.69 -11.84
CA GLY A 137 -7.85 16.38 -12.57
C GLY A 137 -7.29 17.26 -13.70
N ASP A 138 -6.24 18.04 -13.40
CA ASP A 138 -5.55 18.88 -14.36
C ASP A 138 -4.94 18.05 -15.51
N LEU A 139 -4.29 16.93 -15.19
CA LEU A 139 -3.75 15.97 -16.18
C LEU A 139 -4.84 15.45 -17.12
N LEU A 140 -5.98 15.01 -16.57
CA LEU A 140 -7.08 14.46 -17.35
C LEU A 140 -7.83 15.53 -18.18
N GLY A 141 -7.90 16.76 -17.67
CA GLY A 141 -8.48 17.91 -18.36
C GLY A 141 -7.64 18.35 -19.56
N ALA A 142 -6.32 18.41 -19.42
CA ALA A 142 -5.39 18.77 -20.49
C ALA A 142 -5.46 17.82 -21.70
N GLY A 143 -5.71 16.52 -21.47
CA GLY A 143 -5.88 15.53 -22.52
C GLY A 143 -7.17 15.71 -23.36
N THR A 144 -8.17 16.42 -22.83
CA THR A 144 -9.46 16.61 -23.52
C THR A 144 -9.44 17.77 -24.51
N THR A 145 -8.51 18.74 -24.34
CA THR A 145 -8.37 19.91 -25.22
C THR A 145 -7.44 19.70 -26.42
N ALA A 146 -6.77 18.55 -26.51
CA ALA A 146 -5.77 18.23 -27.54
C ALA A 146 -6.30 17.34 -28.69
N GLY A 147 -7.63 17.20 -28.83
CA GLY A 147 -8.30 16.38 -29.85
C GLY A 147 -8.97 17.18 -30.96
#